data_AF-A0A3N5QHI7-F1
#
_entry.id   AF-A0A3N5QHI7-F1
#
_cell.length_a   1.000
_cell.length_b   1.000
_cell.length_c   1.000
_cell.angle_alpha   90.00
_cell.angle_beta   90.00
_cell.angle_gamma   90.00
#
_symmetry.space_group_name_H-M   'P 1'
#
loop_
_entity.id
_entity.type
_entity.pdbx_description
1 polymer ?
#
loop_
_entity_poly.entity_id
_entity_poly.type
_entity_poly.pdbx_seq_one_letter_code
_entity_poly.pdbx_strand_id
1 'polypeptide(L)'
;MKTMFTYFRITALLTIISLCFIGLSCKENTIQPEFFGSINGQVLSEENSTPIAGASVTTTPPSNAIITGSDGRFNFTDLAVGNYTVAVSKNGFKKGSVTVSVKENLAADATILLEKEEGNISPDIPFDPVPANEAVNQQINLTLQWRATDPDKEDSLLYDIYLYDSNSPSPVKVASDYTDTNYVVENLNYNTTYFWQIVVKDTGNALTNGSIWSFKTREIPDHNIVYTSRMNDNYEIFSVSNNDTSSLKLTDNSSRELWPRFNPNRTKIAFTSDASIEPQIYIMN
;
A
#
# COMPACT_ATOMS: atom_id res chain seq x y z
N MET A 1 52.44 -84.92 19.91
CA MET A 1 51.55 -83.80 20.31
C MET A 1 51.56 -82.59 19.38
N LYS A 2 52.59 -82.37 18.53
CA LYS A 2 52.69 -81.19 17.63
C LYS A 2 51.90 -81.30 16.30
N THR A 3 51.50 -82.50 15.87
CA THR A 3 50.79 -82.71 14.60
C THR A 3 49.27 -82.56 14.70
N MET A 4 48.67 -82.81 15.87
CA MET A 4 47.22 -82.78 16.06
C MET A 4 46.64 -81.34 16.14
N PHE A 5 47.41 -80.37 16.62
CA PHE A 5 47.00 -78.95 16.69
C PHE A 5 46.98 -78.24 15.32
N THR A 6 47.77 -78.71 14.36
CA THR A 6 47.86 -78.13 13.02
C THR A 6 46.66 -78.50 12.16
N TYR A 7 46.18 -79.75 12.24
CA TYR A 7 44.98 -80.17 11.51
C TYR A 7 43.71 -79.51 12.02
N PHE A 8 43.58 -79.29 13.34
CA PHE A 8 42.42 -78.60 13.92
C PHE A 8 42.32 -77.12 13.52
N ARG A 9 43.47 -76.44 13.34
CA ARG A 9 43.51 -75.06 12.84
C ARG A 9 43.18 -74.95 11.35
N ILE A 10 43.55 -75.94 10.54
CA ILE A 10 43.27 -75.97 9.10
C ILE A 10 41.79 -76.31 8.84
N THR A 11 41.21 -77.25 9.57
CA THR A 11 39.77 -77.58 9.44
C THR A 11 38.86 -76.47 9.96
N ALA A 12 39.23 -75.78 11.05
CA ALA A 12 38.49 -74.62 11.54
C ALA A 12 38.56 -73.42 10.58
N LEU A 13 39.69 -73.22 9.87
CA LEU A 13 39.83 -72.16 8.88
C LEU A 13 39.04 -72.47 7.60
N LEU A 14 39.01 -73.73 7.16
CA LEU A 14 38.22 -74.18 6.01
C LEU A 14 36.70 -74.15 6.26
N THR A 15 36.24 -74.43 7.48
CA THR A 15 34.82 -74.31 7.83
C THR A 15 34.37 -72.87 7.96
N ILE A 16 35.21 -71.96 8.47
CA ILE A 16 34.92 -70.52 8.53
C ILE A 16 34.89 -69.90 7.12
N ILE A 17 35.77 -70.33 6.21
CA ILE A 17 35.77 -69.88 4.81
C ILE A 17 34.55 -70.46 4.06
N SER A 18 34.19 -71.72 4.29
CA SER A 18 33.01 -72.37 3.69
C SER A 18 31.68 -71.74 4.17
N LEU A 19 31.58 -71.34 5.44
CA LEU A 19 30.40 -70.66 5.98
C LEU A 19 30.28 -69.19 5.51
N CYS A 20 31.38 -68.58 5.03
CA CYS A 20 31.39 -67.24 4.46
C CYS A 20 30.88 -67.20 3.00
N PHE A 21 30.96 -68.32 2.27
CA PHE A 21 30.53 -68.39 0.86
C PHE A 21 29.02 -68.61 0.65
N ILE A 22 28.26 -68.95 1.69
CA ILE A 22 26.80 -69.19 1.59
C ILE A 22 26.00 -67.88 1.81
N GLY A 23 26.66 -66.81 2.30
CA GLY A 23 26.01 -65.52 2.58
C GLY A 23 25.98 -64.52 1.41
N LEU A 24 26.71 -64.78 0.32
CA LEU A 24 26.68 -63.97 -0.90
C LEU A 24 25.57 -64.47 -1.83
N SER A 25 24.33 -64.48 -1.34
CA SER A 25 23.18 -64.56 -2.24
C SER A 25 23.10 -63.23 -2.99
N CYS A 26 23.56 -63.23 -4.23
CA CYS A 26 23.25 -62.15 -5.16
C CYS A 26 21.72 -62.11 -5.30
N LYS A 27 21.08 -61.10 -4.70
CA LYS A 27 19.80 -60.64 -5.24
C LYS A 27 20.08 -60.18 -6.67
N GLU A 28 19.74 -61.01 -7.63
CA GLU A 28 19.68 -60.60 -9.03
C GLU A 28 18.61 -59.52 -9.12
N ASN A 29 19.02 -58.29 -9.41
CA ASN A 29 18.07 -57.24 -9.72
C ASN A 29 17.37 -57.63 -11.02
N THR A 30 16.08 -57.94 -10.95
CA THR A 30 15.25 -58.09 -12.15
C THR A 30 15.23 -56.76 -12.90
N ILE A 31 15.73 -56.72 -14.12
CA ILE A 31 15.60 -55.56 -15.01
C ILE A 31 14.14 -55.55 -15.48
N GLN A 32 13.29 -54.75 -14.83
CA GLN A 32 11.94 -54.51 -15.31
C GLN A 32 12.05 -53.66 -16.59
N PRO A 33 11.33 -54.00 -17.68
CA PRO A 33 11.37 -53.19 -18.89
C PRO A 33 10.88 -51.77 -18.56
N GLU A 34 11.69 -50.76 -18.88
CA GLU A 34 11.25 -49.37 -18.82
C GLU A 34 10.34 -49.11 -20.02
N PHE A 35 9.08 -48.82 -19.73
CA PHE A 35 8.13 -48.39 -20.73
C PHE A 35 8.22 -46.88 -20.89
N PHE A 36 8.19 -46.41 -22.13
CA PHE A 36 8.30 -45.00 -22.45
C PHE A 36 7.05 -44.49 -23.16
N GLY A 37 6.82 -43.19 -23.04
CA GLY A 37 5.80 -42.43 -23.74
C GLY A 37 6.27 -41.01 -23.99
N SER A 38 5.34 -40.11 -24.32
CA SER A 38 5.64 -38.71 -24.64
C SER A 38 4.63 -37.76 -24.04
N ILE A 39 4.99 -36.47 -23.97
CA ILE A 39 4.07 -35.38 -23.64
C ILE A 39 4.13 -34.36 -24.78
N ASN A 40 2.99 -34.13 -25.41
CA ASN A 40 2.80 -33.05 -26.36
C ASN A 40 2.00 -31.94 -25.67
N GLY A 41 2.36 -30.69 -25.93
CA GLY A 41 1.60 -29.61 -25.32
C GLY A 41 1.76 -28.27 -25.98
N GLN A 42 0.95 -27.33 -25.50
CA GLN A 42 0.93 -25.95 -25.97
C GLN A 42 0.78 -25.00 -24.79
N VAL A 43 1.53 -23.90 -24.85
CA VAL A 43 1.47 -22.80 -23.90
C VAL A 43 0.69 -21.66 -24.53
N LEU A 44 -0.40 -21.24 -23.89
CA LEU A 44 -1.26 -20.17 -24.37
C LEU A 44 -1.39 -19.06 -23.32
N SER A 45 -1.67 -17.84 -23.75
CA SER A 45 -2.09 -16.75 -22.85
C SER A 45 -3.50 -17.02 -22.33
N GLU A 46 -3.71 -16.84 -21.03
CA GLU A 46 -5.04 -16.98 -20.42
C GLU A 46 -6.03 -15.91 -20.91
N GLU A 47 -5.55 -14.71 -21.26
CA GLU A 47 -6.38 -13.56 -21.66
C GLU A 47 -7.08 -13.80 -23.02
N ASN A 48 -6.35 -14.34 -24.00
CA ASN A 48 -6.79 -14.36 -25.39
C ASN A 48 -6.48 -15.68 -26.11
N SER A 49 -6.02 -16.71 -25.39
CA SER A 49 -5.64 -18.01 -25.94
C SER A 49 -4.59 -17.94 -27.06
N THR A 50 -3.80 -16.86 -27.13
CA THR A 50 -2.71 -16.74 -28.11
C THR A 50 -1.51 -17.61 -27.72
N PRO A 51 -0.81 -18.24 -28.69
CA PRO A 51 0.37 -19.05 -28.37
C PRO A 51 1.54 -18.24 -27.81
N ILE A 52 2.18 -18.74 -26.76
CA ILE A 52 3.33 -18.10 -26.12
C ILE A 52 4.63 -18.77 -26.55
N ALA A 53 5.40 -18.06 -27.37
CA ALA A 53 6.71 -18.50 -27.84
C ALA A 53 7.83 -18.18 -26.84
N GLY A 54 8.88 -19.01 -26.83
CA GLY A 54 10.07 -18.78 -26.01
C GLY A 54 9.84 -18.94 -24.50
N ALA A 55 8.84 -19.72 -24.09
CA ALA A 55 8.61 -20.11 -22.71
C ALA A 55 9.45 -21.36 -22.37
N SER A 56 10.05 -21.38 -21.18
CA SER A 56 10.83 -22.53 -20.71
C SER A 56 9.91 -23.54 -20.05
N VAL A 57 9.94 -24.78 -20.52
CA VAL A 57 9.12 -25.90 -20.05
C VAL A 57 10.02 -26.96 -19.43
N THR A 58 9.70 -27.39 -18.22
CA THR A 58 10.43 -28.41 -17.45
C THR A 58 9.46 -29.38 -16.81
N THR A 59 9.91 -30.58 -16.45
CA THR A 59 9.06 -31.56 -15.76
C THR A 59 9.59 -31.93 -14.38
N THR A 60 8.73 -32.51 -13.54
CA THR A 60 9.08 -33.26 -12.33
C THR A 60 8.42 -34.64 -12.41
N PRO A 61 9.16 -35.77 -12.45
CA PRO A 61 10.62 -35.91 -12.42
C PRO A 61 11.35 -35.12 -13.52
N PRO A 62 12.61 -34.68 -13.28
CA PRO A 62 13.33 -33.76 -14.15
C PRO A 62 13.59 -34.33 -15.55
N SER A 63 13.40 -33.49 -16.56
CA SER A 63 13.76 -33.71 -17.97
C SER A 63 14.62 -32.55 -18.48
N ASN A 64 15.07 -32.65 -19.73
CA ASN A 64 15.74 -31.53 -20.40
C ASN A 64 14.75 -30.37 -20.61
N ALA A 65 15.14 -29.14 -20.27
CA ALA A 65 14.28 -27.99 -20.50
C ALA A 65 14.04 -27.76 -22.00
N ILE A 66 12.77 -27.54 -22.37
CA ILE A 66 12.35 -27.23 -23.75
C ILE A 66 11.91 -25.78 -23.82
N ILE A 67 12.25 -25.10 -24.92
CA ILE A 67 11.76 -23.76 -25.22
C ILE A 67 10.64 -23.85 -26.26
N THR A 68 9.48 -23.23 -26.00
CA THR A 68 8.35 -23.27 -26.93
C THR A 68 8.63 -22.55 -28.25
N GLY A 69 8.12 -23.11 -29.36
CA GLY A 69 8.20 -22.52 -30.70
C GLY A 69 7.26 -21.31 -30.90
N SER A 70 7.24 -20.74 -32.11
CA SER A 70 6.34 -19.61 -32.46
C SER A 70 4.85 -19.95 -32.37
N ASP A 71 4.52 -21.24 -32.44
CA ASP A 71 3.18 -21.80 -32.25
C ASP A 71 2.90 -22.18 -30.78
N GLY A 72 3.79 -21.84 -29.86
CA GLY A 72 3.67 -22.13 -28.43
C GLY A 72 3.79 -23.61 -28.06
N ARG A 73 4.17 -24.48 -29.00
CA ARG A 73 4.21 -25.94 -28.76
C ARG A 73 5.51 -26.41 -28.14
N PHE A 74 5.42 -27.50 -27.38
CA PHE A 74 6.55 -28.27 -26.83
C PHE A 74 6.29 -29.77 -26.93
N ASN A 75 7.35 -30.58 -26.94
CA ASN A 75 7.27 -32.04 -27.02
C ASN A 75 8.39 -32.71 -26.23
N PHE A 76 8.04 -33.48 -25.20
CA PHE A 76 8.97 -34.39 -24.52
C PHE A 76 8.78 -35.81 -25.04
N THR A 77 9.86 -36.42 -25.55
CA THR A 77 9.90 -37.83 -25.96
C THR A 77 10.63 -38.68 -24.93
N ASP A 78 10.45 -40.00 -25.02
CA ASP A 78 11.24 -41.00 -24.26
C ASP A 78 11.13 -40.81 -22.74
N LEU A 79 9.94 -40.43 -22.26
CA LEU A 79 9.65 -40.30 -20.83
C LEU A 79 9.14 -41.63 -20.28
N ALA A 80 9.69 -42.09 -19.15
CA ALA A 80 9.20 -43.29 -18.48
C ALA A 80 7.71 -43.17 -18.12
N VAL A 81 6.96 -44.27 -18.15
CA VAL A 81 5.55 -44.28 -17.76
C VAL A 81 5.40 -43.82 -16.31
N GLY A 82 4.53 -42.83 -16.08
CA GLY A 82 4.35 -42.21 -14.76
C GLY A 82 3.62 -40.87 -14.81
N ASN A 83 3.47 -40.25 -13.64
CA ASN A 83 2.89 -38.91 -13.52
C ASN A 83 4.00 -37.86 -13.57
N TYR A 84 3.80 -36.83 -14.37
CA TYR A 84 4.71 -35.70 -14.53
C TYR A 84 3.97 -34.40 -14.22
N THR A 85 4.58 -33.55 -13.39
CA THR A 85 4.19 -32.14 -13.33
C THR A 85 5.02 -31.37 -14.35
N VAL A 86 4.36 -30.81 -15.35
CA VAL A 86 4.96 -29.95 -16.37
C VAL A 86 4.83 -28.51 -15.88
N ALA A 87 5.96 -27.84 -15.63
CA ALA A 87 6.03 -26.46 -15.20
C ALA A 87 6.56 -25.57 -16.34
N VAL A 88 5.98 -24.40 -16.49
CA VAL A 88 6.32 -23.41 -17.52
C VAL A 88 6.67 -22.08 -16.88
N SER A 89 7.74 -21.45 -17.36
CA SER A 89 8.12 -20.09 -16.97
C SER A 89 8.44 -19.26 -18.20
N LYS A 90 7.91 -18.04 -18.22
CA LYS A 90 8.19 -17.01 -19.22
C LYS A 90 8.29 -15.68 -18.48
N ASN A 91 9.28 -14.86 -18.81
CA ASN A 91 9.37 -13.52 -18.24
C ASN A 91 8.12 -12.69 -18.62
N GLY A 92 7.51 -12.00 -17.65
CA GLY A 92 6.24 -11.26 -17.80
C GLY A 92 4.98 -12.11 -17.66
N PHE A 93 5.08 -13.34 -17.15
CA PHE A 93 3.96 -14.24 -16.89
C PHE A 93 4.15 -14.99 -15.58
N LYS A 94 3.04 -15.22 -14.85
CA LYS A 94 3.07 -16.04 -13.64
C LYS A 94 3.44 -17.47 -14.06
N LYS A 95 4.18 -18.18 -13.21
CA LYS A 95 4.55 -19.58 -13.49
C LYS A 95 3.29 -20.45 -13.55
N GLY A 96 3.13 -21.19 -14.64
CA GLY A 96 2.05 -22.15 -14.83
C GLY A 96 2.53 -23.59 -14.66
N SER A 97 1.65 -24.49 -14.24
CA SER A 97 1.96 -25.92 -14.23
C SER A 97 0.72 -26.79 -14.40
N VAL A 98 0.91 -27.97 -14.98
CA VAL A 98 -0.14 -28.99 -15.11
C VAL A 98 0.45 -30.36 -14.80
N THR A 99 -0.36 -31.27 -14.23
CA THR A 99 0.04 -32.67 -14.03
C THR A 99 -0.57 -33.54 -15.13
N VAL A 100 0.26 -34.35 -15.79
CA VAL A 100 -0.15 -35.30 -16.82
C VAL A 100 0.36 -36.70 -16.52
N SER A 101 -0.35 -37.72 -17.01
CA SER A 101 0.03 -39.13 -16.88
C SER A 101 0.54 -39.67 -18.21
N VAL A 102 1.83 -39.99 -18.27
CA VAL A 102 2.47 -40.64 -19.42
C VAL A 102 2.17 -42.13 -19.37
N LYS A 103 1.71 -42.70 -20.49
CA LYS A 103 1.39 -44.13 -20.65
C LYS A 103 2.23 -44.73 -21.78
N GLU A 104 2.41 -46.04 -21.75
CA GLU A 104 3.25 -46.77 -22.71
C GLU A 104 2.81 -46.48 -24.16
N ASN A 105 3.77 -46.06 -25.00
CA ASN A 105 3.59 -45.76 -26.43
C ASN A 105 2.47 -44.75 -26.75
N LEU A 106 2.07 -43.93 -25.78
CA LEU A 106 1.07 -42.87 -25.95
C LEU A 106 1.69 -41.49 -25.71
N ALA A 107 1.12 -40.49 -26.39
CA ALA A 107 1.37 -39.08 -26.10
C ALA A 107 0.29 -38.56 -25.15
N ALA A 108 0.70 -38.00 -24.03
CA ALA A 108 -0.19 -37.25 -23.15
C ALA A 108 -0.28 -35.79 -23.63
N ASP A 109 -1.47 -35.22 -23.65
CA ASP A 109 -1.69 -33.81 -24.02
C ASP A 109 -1.63 -32.90 -22.79
N ALA A 110 -0.93 -31.77 -22.93
CA ALA A 110 -0.80 -30.75 -21.89
C ALA A 110 -1.09 -29.36 -22.47
N THR A 111 -2.20 -28.73 -22.05
CA THR A 111 -2.44 -27.31 -22.33
C THR A 111 -2.19 -26.52 -21.06
N ILE A 112 -1.32 -25.51 -21.15
CA ILE A 112 -0.93 -24.70 -20.00
C ILE A 112 -1.23 -23.25 -20.35
N LEU A 113 -2.16 -22.67 -19.61
CA LEU A 113 -2.49 -21.25 -19.72
C LEU A 113 -1.56 -20.47 -18.79
N LEU A 114 -0.95 -19.41 -19.31
CA LEU A 114 -0.18 -18.47 -18.51
C LEU A 114 -0.94 -17.16 -18.37
N GLU A 115 -1.18 -16.78 -17.12
CA GLU A 115 -1.61 -15.45 -16.76
C GLU A 115 -0.44 -14.47 -16.93
N LYS A 116 -0.69 -13.33 -17.55
CA LYS A 116 0.30 -12.26 -17.64
C LYS A 116 0.62 -11.77 -16.23
N GLU A 117 1.90 -11.56 -15.92
CA GLU A 117 2.27 -10.77 -14.75
C GLU A 117 1.99 -9.32 -15.12
N GLU A 118 0.86 -8.79 -14.70
CA GLU A 118 0.67 -7.34 -14.67
C GLU A 118 1.59 -6.80 -13.57
N GLY A 119 2.69 -6.17 -13.99
CA GLY A 119 3.53 -5.42 -13.07
C GLY A 119 2.81 -4.13 -12.71
N ASN A 120 2.18 -4.10 -11.54
CA ASN A 120 1.62 -2.89 -10.95
C ASN A 120 2.70 -1.82 -10.80
N ILE A 121 2.51 -0.68 -11.45
CA ILE A 121 3.37 0.48 -11.37
C ILE A 121 2.91 1.32 -10.18
N SER A 122 3.84 1.80 -9.36
CA SER A 122 3.46 2.63 -8.20
C SER A 122 2.79 3.94 -8.65
N PRO A 123 1.87 4.49 -7.85
CA PRO A 123 1.20 5.74 -8.17
C PRO A 123 2.19 6.88 -8.38
N ASP A 124 1.79 7.90 -9.14
CA ASP A 124 2.56 9.13 -9.24
C ASP A 124 2.59 9.88 -7.90
N ILE A 125 3.62 10.71 -7.72
CA ILE A 125 3.74 11.57 -6.53
C ILE A 125 2.58 12.58 -6.53
N PRO A 126 1.84 12.75 -5.41
CA PRO A 126 0.84 13.80 -5.27
C PRO A 126 1.35 15.20 -5.64
N PHE A 127 0.48 16.00 -6.27
CA PHE A 127 0.81 17.33 -6.77
C PHE A 127 -0.37 18.32 -6.59
N ASP A 128 -0.14 19.59 -6.95
CA ASP A 128 -1.10 20.70 -6.82
C ASP A 128 -1.75 20.84 -5.42
N PRO A 129 -0.95 21.03 -4.34
CA PRO A 129 -1.49 21.17 -2.99
C PRO A 129 -2.30 22.46 -2.81
N VAL A 130 -3.39 22.36 -2.06
CA VAL A 130 -4.15 23.49 -1.51
C VAL A 130 -4.27 23.29 0.00
N PRO A 131 -3.87 24.25 0.86
CA PRO A 131 -3.14 25.47 0.53
C PRO A 131 -1.85 25.18 -0.25
N ALA A 132 -1.44 26.12 -1.11
CA ALA A 132 -0.19 26.01 -1.84
C ALA A 132 0.98 25.82 -0.86
N ASN A 133 2.03 25.13 -1.31
CA ASN A 133 3.21 24.95 -0.46
C ASN A 133 3.78 26.30 -0.01
N GLU A 134 4.09 26.41 1.29
CA GLU A 134 4.55 27.63 1.98
C GLU A 134 3.53 28.77 2.03
N ALA A 135 2.24 28.49 1.77
CA ALA A 135 1.19 29.50 1.90
C ALA A 135 1.12 30.07 3.31
N VAL A 136 0.90 31.38 3.42
CA VAL A 136 0.80 32.11 4.69
C VAL A 136 -0.60 32.64 4.92
N ASN A 137 -0.89 33.13 6.14
CA ASN A 137 -2.17 33.74 6.51
C ASN A 137 -3.39 32.84 6.26
N GLN A 138 -3.21 31.53 6.43
CA GLN A 138 -4.30 30.57 6.26
C GLN A 138 -5.27 30.61 7.45
N GLN A 139 -6.54 30.31 7.18
CA GLN A 139 -7.56 30.21 8.22
C GLN A 139 -7.25 29.04 9.17
N ILE A 140 -7.79 29.10 10.40
CA ILE A 140 -7.61 28.00 11.36
C ILE A 140 -8.55 26.81 11.09
N ASN A 141 -9.55 27.03 10.23
CA ASN A 141 -10.40 26.01 9.65
C ASN A 141 -10.26 26.11 8.13
N LEU A 142 -9.76 25.07 7.48
CA LEU A 142 -9.50 25.07 6.04
C LEU A 142 -9.64 23.66 5.46
N THR A 143 -9.62 23.58 4.15
CA THR A 143 -9.65 22.30 3.42
C THR A 143 -8.29 22.08 2.77
N LEU A 144 -7.64 20.97 3.13
CA LEU A 144 -6.52 20.43 2.38
C LEU A 144 -7.04 19.81 1.09
N GLN A 145 -6.40 20.04 -0.05
CA GLN A 145 -6.72 19.39 -1.32
C GLN A 145 -5.44 19.04 -2.06
N TRP A 146 -5.47 17.95 -2.81
CA TRP A 146 -4.34 17.48 -3.62
C TRP A 146 -4.85 16.83 -4.90
N ARG A 147 -3.91 16.51 -5.80
CA ARG A 147 -4.14 15.65 -6.96
C ARG A 147 -3.17 14.48 -6.94
N ALA A 148 -3.62 13.35 -7.47
CA ALA A 148 -2.81 12.16 -7.67
C ALA A 148 -3.27 11.46 -8.96
N THR A 149 -2.34 10.75 -9.58
CA THR A 149 -2.57 9.94 -10.78
C THR A 149 -1.87 8.61 -10.62
N ASP A 150 -2.34 7.62 -11.39
CA ASP A 150 -1.70 6.32 -11.48
C ASP A 150 -1.42 6.01 -12.96
N PRO A 151 -0.21 5.53 -13.30
CA PRO A 151 0.07 4.96 -14.62
C PRO A 151 -0.89 3.82 -15.01
N ASP A 152 -1.34 3.03 -14.02
CA ASP A 152 -2.35 1.99 -14.14
C ASP A 152 -3.75 2.60 -14.02
N LYS A 153 -4.32 3.03 -15.15
CA LYS A 153 -5.55 3.86 -15.19
C LYS A 153 -6.82 3.23 -14.60
N GLU A 154 -6.83 1.92 -14.38
CA GLU A 154 -7.98 1.21 -13.82
C GLU A 154 -7.89 1.11 -12.27
N ASP A 155 -6.77 1.52 -11.68
CA ASP A 155 -6.56 1.44 -10.24
C ASP A 155 -7.30 2.55 -9.49
N SER A 156 -7.96 2.14 -8.41
CA SER A 156 -8.53 3.08 -7.44
C SER A 156 -7.46 3.48 -6.44
N LEU A 157 -7.31 4.79 -6.21
CA LEU A 157 -6.33 5.33 -5.27
C LEU A 157 -6.93 5.56 -3.88
N LEU A 158 -6.16 5.19 -2.86
CA LEU A 158 -6.44 5.46 -1.46
C LEU A 158 -5.35 6.37 -0.86
N TYR A 159 -5.74 7.21 0.09
CA TYR A 159 -4.86 8.23 0.67
C TYR A 159 -4.75 8.10 2.19
N ASP A 160 -3.51 8.08 2.70
CA ASP A 160 -3.23 8.37 4.10
C ASP A 160 -2.75 9.82 4.21
N ILE A 161 -3.36 10.57 5.14
CA ILE A 161 -3.11 12.00 5.32
C ILE A 161 -2.37 12.20 6.63
N TYR A 162 -1.21 12.85 6.56
CA TYR A 162 -0.41 13.20 7.71
C TYR A 162 -0.38 14.71 7.90
N LEU A 163 -0.52 15.17 9.14
CA LEU A 163 -0.48 16.58 9.52
C LEU A 163 0.26 16.72 10.85
N TYR A 164 1.12 17.72 10.96
CA TYR A 164 1.82 18.04 12.20
C TYR A 164 2.27 19.50 12.20
N ASP A 165 2.50 20.06 13.38
CA ASP A 165 2.93 21.45 13.52
C ASP A 165 4.42 21.59 13.83
N SER A 166 4.94 22.81 13.68
CA SER A 166 6.34 23.14 13.94
C SER A 166 6.78 22.94 15.39
N ASN A 167 5.85 22.81 16.35
CA ASN A 167 6.15 22.58 17.76
C ASN A 167 6.18 21.09 18.11
N SER A 168 5.53 20.25 17.30
CA SER A 168 5.53 18.79 17.41
C SER A 168 5.87 18.15 16.06
N PRO A 169 7.17 18.00 15.73
CA PRO A 169 7.62 17.61 14.38
C PRO A 169 7.38 16.12 14.03
N SER A 170 6.59 15.41 14.82
CA SER A 170 6.23 14.01 14.56
C SER A 170 4.94 13.96 13.73
N PRO A 171 4.97 13.36 12.52
CA PRO A 171 3.78 13.24 11.69
C PRO A 171 2.64 12.49 12.39
N VAL A 172 1.45 13.10 12.43
CA VAL A 172 0.23 12.46 12.93
C VAL A 172 -0.63 12.06 11.73
N LYS A 173 -0.99 10.78 11.63
CA LYS A 173 -1.95 10.32 10.62
C LYS A 173 -3.35 10.77 11.03
N VAL A 174 -3.91 11.73 10.30
CA VAL A 174 -5.24 12.31 10.57
C VAL A 174 -6.36 11.63 9.79
N ALA A 175 -6.02 10.91 8.71
CA ALA A 175 -6.93 10.05 7.96
C ALA A 175 -6.18 8.85 7.36
N SER A 176 -6.89 7.73 7.19
CA SER A 176 -6.38 6.50 6.57
C SER A 176 -7.35 5.99 5.53
N ASP A 177 -6.83 5.42 4.46
CA ASP A 177 -7.61 4.76 3.40
C ASP A 177 -8.72 5.67 2.83
N TYR A 178 -8.41 6.96 2.72
CA TYR A 178 -9.34 7.97 2.26
C TYR A 178 -9.50 7.89 0.74
N THR A 179 -10.71 8.10 0.24
CA THR A 179 -11.02 8.02 -1.21
C THR A 179 -11.14 9.39 -1.86
N ASP A 180 -11.47 10.42 -1.08
CA ASP A 180 -11.59 11.78 -1.57
C ASP A 180 -10.21 12.46 -1.67
N THR A 181 -10.11 13.47 -2.54
CA THR A 181 -8.89 14.27 -2.74
C THR A 181 -8.90 15.60 -1.97
N ASN A 182 -9.75 15.69 -0.95
CA ASN A 182 -9.86 16.83 -0.07
C ASN A 182 -10.17 16.42 1.36
N TYR A 183 -9.69 17.18 2.34
CA TYR A 183 -9.85 16.88 3.76
C TYR A 183 -9.99 18.17 4.58
N VAL A 184 -11.05 18.26 5.38
CA VAL A 184 -11.31 19.43 6.23
C VAL A 184 -10.52 19.32 7.52
N VAL A 185 -9.80 20.37 7.86
CA VAL A 185 -9.04 20.52 9.10
C VAL A 185 -9.58 21.71 9.86
N GLU A 186 -9.84 21.53 11.14
CA GLU A 186 -10.42 22.55 12.01
C GLU A 186 -9.61 22.73 13.29
N ASN A 187 -9.81 23.87 13.95
CA ASN A 187 -9.24 24.19 15.26
C ASN A 187 -7.70 24.20 15.27
N LEU A 188 -7.09 24.64 14.18
CA LEU A 188 -5.65 24.84 14.12
C LEU A 188 -5.19 25.98 15.04
N ASN A 189 -3.97 25.87 15.55
CA ASN A 189 -3.35 26.93 16.32
C ASN A 189 -3.05 28.12 15.42
N TYR A 190 -3.26 29.33 15.93
CA TYR A 190 -2.86 30.57 15.26
C TYR A 190 -1.34 30.70 15.18
N ASN A 191 -0.86 31.48 14.21
CA ASN A 191 0.56 31.79 13.97
C ASN A 191 1.48 30.55 13.99
N THR A 192 0.97 29.43 13.50
CA THR A 192 1.65 28.14 13.59
C THR A 192 1.88 27.61 12.18
N THR A 193 3.11 27.16 11.92
CA THR A 193 3.44 26.47 10.67
C THR A 193 3.05 25.00 10.79
N TYR A 194 2.24 24.54 9.85
CA TYR A 194 1.84 23.15 9.71
C TYR A 194 2.54 22.53 8.51
N PHE A 195 2.89 21.26 8.66
CA PHE A 195 3.43 20.39 7.63
C PHE A 195 2.45 19.26 7.38
N TRP A 196 2.24 18.91 6.12
CA TRP A 196 1.36 17.83 5.74
C TRP A 196 1.90 17.05 4.56
N GLN A 197 1.53 15.77 4.52
CA GLN A 197 1.99 14.82 3.52
C GLN A 197 0.85 13.87 3.17
N ILE A 198 0.76 13.52 1.89
CA ILE A 198 -0.16 12.51 1.37
C ILE A 198 0.65 11.28 0.97
N VAL A 199 0.25 10.12 1.47
CA VAL A 199 0.74 8.82 1.00
C VAL A 199 -0.35 8.19 0.16
N VAL A 200 -0.03 7.90 -1.10
CA VAL A 200 -0.96 7.30 -2.08
C VAL A 200 -0.74 5.80 -2.12
N LYS A 201 -1.84 5.06 -2.22
CA LYS A 201 -1.87 3.60 -2.30
C LYS A 201 -2.77 3.19 -3.45
N ASP A 202 -2.29 2.26 -4.28
CA ASP A 202 -3.09 1.63 -5.33
C ASP A 202 -3.71 0.31 -4.86
N THR A 203 -4.42 -0.38 -5.76
CA THR A 203 -5.04 -1.68 -5.46
C THR A 203 -4.04 -2.84 -5.47
N GLY A 204 -2.89 -2.65 -6.11
CA GLY A 204 -1.71 -3.52 -6.05
C GLY A 204 -0.93 -3.45 -4.73
N ASN A 205 -1.33 -2.59 -3.79
CA ASN A 205 -0.64 -2.26 -2.54
C ASN A 205 0.74 -1.59 -2.72
N ALA A 206 1.04 -1.01 -3.88
CA ALA A 206 2.21 -0.15 -4.00
C ALA A 206 1.92 1.21 -3.35
N LEU A 207 2.97 1.81 -2.80
CA LEU A 207 2.89 3.03 -1.99
C LEU A 207 3.81 4.09 -2.58
N THR A 208 3.26 5.30 -2.74
CA THR A 208 4.04 6.49 -3.10
C THR A 208 3.91 7.55 -2.02
N ASN A 209 5.04 7.91 -1.42
CA ASN A 209 5.11 9.00 -0.45
C ASN A 209 5.15 10.34 -1.18
N GLY A 210 4.20 11.22 -0.90
CA GLY A 210 4.18 12.59 -1.40
C GLY A 210 5.29 13.46 -0.84
N SER A 211 5.48 14.63 -1.46
CA SER A 211 6.30 15.69 -0.88
C SER A 211 5.68 16.21 0.42
N ILE A 212 6.51 16.71 1.33
CA ILE A 212 6.02 17.42 2.52
C ILE A 212 5.71 18.85 2.11
N TRP A 213 4.45 19.23 2.20
CA TRP A 213 4.00 20.60 1.99
C TRP A 213 3.81 21.31 3.32
N SER A 214 3.90 22.65 3.30
CA SER A 214 3.67 23.46 4.49
C SER A 214 2.71 24.60 4.25
N PHE A 215 2.08 25.07 5.32
CA PHE A 215 1.36 26.34 5.33
C PHE A 215 1.44 26.96 6.73
N LYS A 216 1.21 28.26 6.83
CA LYS A 216 1.20 29.00 8.09
C LYS A 216 -0.18 29.62 8.33
N THR A 217 -0.74 29.34 9.50
CA THR A 217 -2.00 29.95 9.92
C THR A 217 -1.82 31.44 10.22
N ARG A 218 -2.90 32.19 10.10
CA ARG A 218 -2.98 33.62 10.41
C ARG A 218 -2.61 33.90 11.87
N GLU A 219 -2.24 35.15 12.15
CA GLU A 219 -2.07 35.66 13.51
C GLU A 219 -3.39 35.61 14.29
N ILE A 220 -3.31 35.59 15.62
CA ILE A 220 -4.49 35.72 16.48
C ILE A 220 -5.19 37.05 16.16
N PRO A 221 -6.50 37.08 15.90
CA PRO A 221 -7.22 38.32 15.64
C PRO A 221 -7.13 39.29 16.81
N ASP A 222 -6.67 40.51 16.54
CA ASP A 222 -6.61 41.59 17.53
C ASP A 222 -7.86 42.48 17.41
N HIS A 223 -8.91 42.11 18.16
CA HIS A 223 -10.21 42.78 18.20
C HIS A 223 -10.16 44.13 18.93
N ASN A 224 -9.37 45.06 18.40
CA ASN A 224 -8.99 46.31 19.06
C ASN A 224 -9.75 47.56 18.59
N ILE A 225 -10.70 47.40 17.67
CA ILE A 225 -11.62 48.45 17.24
C ILE A 225 -13.01 48.07 17.73
N VAL A 226 -13.68 48.99 18.41
CA VAL A 226 -15.09 48.84 18.81
C VAL A 226 -15.96 49.84 18.07
N TYR A 227 -17.14 49.40 17.68
CA TYR A 227 -18.11 50.24 16.98
C TYR A 227 -19.53 49.79 17.30
N THR A 228 -20.47 50.70 17.12
CA THR A 228 -21.89 50.41 17.17
C THR A 228 -22.37 50.02 15.77
N SER A 229 -23.14 48.94 15.65
CA SER A 229 -23.83 48.56 14.42
C SER A 229 -25.31 48.29 14.69
N ARG A 230 -26.16 48.61 13.70
CA ARG A 230 -27.59 48.35 13.78
C ARG A 230 -27.89 46.93 13.29
N MET A 231 -28.55 46.11 14.11
CA MET A 231 -28.97 44.75 13.79
C MET A 231 -30.40 44.51 14.31
N ASN A 232 -31.30 44.04 13.44
CA ASN A 232 -32.71 43.77 13.78
C ASN A 232 -33.40 44.93 14.53
N ASP A 233 -33.23 46.15 14.02
CA ASP A 233 -33.71 47.41 14.60
C ASP A 233 -33.12 47.82 15.96
N ASN A 234 -32.23 47.02 16.57
CA ASN A 234 -31.45 47.39 17.75
C ASN A 234 -30.03 47.87 17.39
N TYR A 235 -29.38 48.61 18.29
CA TYR A 235 -27.97 49.01 18.16
C TYR A 235 -27.12 48.24 19.16
N GLU A 236 -26.14 47.50 18.66
CA GLU A 236 -25.29 46.63 19.47
C GLU A 236 -23.81 47.02 19.28
N ILE A 237 -22.99 46.72 20.27
CA ILE A 237 -21.54 46.91 20.20
C ILE A 237 -20.90 45.68 19.56
N PHE A 238 -20.04 45.93 18.60
CA PHE A 238 -19.19 44.95 17.95
C PHE A 238 -17.73 45.33 18.15
N SER A 239 -16.84 44.34 18.11
CA SER A 239 -15.43 44.53 17.88
C SER A 239 -14.99 43.91 16.56
N VAL A 240 -14.13 44.61 15.84
CA VAL A 240 -13.50 44.12 14.61
C VAL A 240 -12.01 43.98 14.81
N SER A 241 -11.44 42.96 14.18
CA SER A 241 -10.00 42.81 14.14
C SER A 241 -9.34 43.86 13.24
N ASN A 242 -8.18 44.38 13.63
CA ASN A 242 -7.38 45.24 12.74
C ASN A 242 -6.49 44.42 11.78
N ASN A 243 -6.33 43.11 12.01
CA ASN A 243 -5.48 42.23 11.21
C ASN A 243 -6.25 41.21 10.36
N ASP A 244 -7.58 41.21 10.42
CA ASP A 244 -8.46 40.32 9.65
C ASP A 244 -9.88 40.89 9.55
N THR A 245 -10.75 40.28 8.75
CA THR A 245 -12.17 40.65 8.59
C THR A 245 -13.09 40.09 9.68
N SER A 246 -12.55 39.45 10.73
CA SER A 246 -13.38 38.89 11.81
C SER A 246 -14.05 39.98 12.65
N SER A 247 -15.35 39.82 12.89
CA SER A 247 -16.15 40.66 13.79
C SER A 247 -16.75 39.83 14.92
N LEU A 248 -16.74 40.37 16.14
CA LEU A 248 -17.34 39.77 17.32
C LEU A 248 -18.46 40.67 17.85
N LYS A 249 -19.64 40.12 18.08
CA LYS A 249 -20.73 40.81 18.78
C LYS A 249 -20.47 40.77 20.29
N LEU A 250 -20.42 41.93 20.93
CA LEU A 250 -20.07 42.06 22.36
C LEU A 250 -21.30 42.22 23.25
N THR A 251 -22.38 42.81 22.74
CA THR A 251 -23.65 42.97 23.45
C THR A 251 -24.75 42.28 22.68
N ASP A 252 -25.72 41.69 23.38
CA ASP A 252 -26.92 41.09 22.79
C ASP A 252 -28.09 41.24 23.75
N ASN A 253 -28.82 42.36 23.63
CA ASN A 253 -29.90 42.69 24.55
C ASN A 253 -30.97 43.56 23.87
N SER A 254 -31.98 44.00 24.61
CA SER A 254 -33.09 44.80 24.06
C SER A 254 -32.86 46.32 24.12
N SER A 255 -31.84 46.78 24.82
CA SER A 255 -31.44 48.20 24.86
C SER A 255 -30.46 48.54 23.74
N ARG A 256 -30.31 49.83 23.46
CA ARG A 256 -29.41 50.36 22.44
C ARG A 256 -28.08 50.72 23.06
N GLU A 257 -27.01 50.12 22.57
CA GLU A 257 -25.64 50.42 23.00
C GLU A 257 -24.89 51.29 21.98
N LEU A 258 -24.62 52.53 22.39
CA LEU A 258 -24.04 53.57 21.55
C LEU A 258 -22.67 54.02 22.05
N TRP A 259 -21.86 54.53 21.13
CA TRP A 259 -20.58 55.22 21.37
C TRP A 259 -19.56 54.44 22.23
N PRO A 260 -19.23 53.19 21.88
CA PRO A 260 -18.25 52.40 22.61
C PRO A 260 -16.85 53.00 22.51
N ARG A 261 -16.10 52.97 23.61
CA ARG A 261 -14.71 53.42 23.70
C ARG A 261 -13.90 52.50 24.61
N PHE A 262 -12.77 52.01 24.11
CA PHE A 262 -11.79 51.33 24.96
C PHE A 262 -11.18 52.28 25.98
N ASN A 263 -10.90 51.76 27.17
CA ASN A 263 -9.97 52.39 28.09
C ASN A 263 -8.51 52.29 27.55
N PRO A 264 -7.56 53.09 28.06
CA PRO A 264 -6.20 53.18 27.47
C PRO A 264 -5.44 51.85 27.36
N ASN A 265 -5.66 50.90 28.27
CA ASN A 265 -5.03 49.58 28.25
C ASN A 265 -5.89 48.49 27.56
N ARG A 266 -7.02 48.84 26.94
CA ARG A 266 -7.93 47.94 26.21
C ARG A 266 -8.46 46.75 27.02
N THR A 267 -8.60 46.90 28.34
CA THR A 267 -9.18 45.86 29.21
C THR A 267 -10.65 46.11 29.56
N LYS A 268 -11.21 47.25 29.17
CA LYS A 268 -12.61 47.63 29.40
C LYS A 268 -13.13 48.51 28.27
N ILE A 269 -14.44 48.46 28.05
CA ILE A 269 -15.16 49.31 27.10
C ILE A 269 -16.20 50.12 27.85
N ALA A 270 -16.16 51.45 27.73
CA ALA A 270 -17.22 52.35 28.18
C ALA A 270 -18.18 52.65 27.03
N PHE A 271 -19.49 52.70 27.30
CA PHE A 271 -20.53 52.95 26.29
C PHE A 271 -21.76 53.58 26.92
N THR A 272 -22.64 54.16 26.11
CA THR A 272 -23.95 54.65 26.57
C THR A 272 -25.02 53.61 26.26
N SER A 273 -25.91 53.31 27.22
CA SER A 273 -27.05 52.41 27.03
C SER A 273 -28.33 52.99 27.62
N ASP A 274 -29.46 52.69 26.99
CA ASP A 274 -30.81 53.00 27.47
C ASP A 274 -31.50 51.80 28.15
N ALA A 275 -30.71 50.87 28.69
CA ALA A 275 -31.19 49.78 29.55
C ALA A 275 -31.96 50.28 30.79
N SER A 276 -31.75 51.54 31.18
CA SER A 276 -32.49 52.20 32.26
C SER A 276 -33.45 53.27 31.72
N ILE A 277 -34.28 53.85 32.59
CA ILE A 277 -35.29 54.87 32.21
C ILE A 277 -34.66 56.06 31.46
N GLU A 278 -33.42 56.41 31.78
CA GLU A 278 -32.63 57.42 31.09
C GLU A 278 -31.32 56.79 30.56
N PRO A 279 -30.76 57.27 29.43
CA PRO A 279 -29.46 56.80 28.96
C PRO A 279 -28.35 57.05 29.98
N GLN A 280 -27.61 55.99 30.35
CA GLN A 280 -26.49 56.05 31.29
C GLN A 280 -25.19 55.56 30.64
N ILE A 281 -24.06 55.85 31.28
CA ILE A 281 -22.75 55.31 30.89
C ILE A 281 -22.52 53.99 31.62
N TYR A 282 -22.24 52.94 30.86
CA TYR A 282 -21.93 51.60 31.32
C TYR A 282 -20.50 51.22 30.97
N ILE A 283 -19.99 50.19 31.64
CA ILE A 283 -18.66 49.62 31.38
C ILE A 283 -18.80 48.10 31.27
N MET A 284 -18.15 47.50 30.29
CA MET A 284 -17.96 46.05 30.16
C MET A 284 -16.47 45.69 30.10
N ASN A 285 -16.17 44.43 30.41
CA ASN A 285 -14.82 43.87 30.35
C ASN A 285 -14.53 43.28 28.97
#